data_AF-A0AAD8I709-F1
#
_entry.id   AF-A0AAD8I709-F1
#
_cell.length_a   1.000
_cell.length_b   1.000
_cell.length_c   1.000
_cell.angle_alpha   90.00
_cell.angle_beta   90.00
_cell.angle_gamma   90.00
#
_symmetry.space_group_name_H-M   'P 1'
#
loop_
_entity.id
_entity.type
_entity.pdbx_description
1 polymer ?
#
loop_
_entity_poly.entity_id
_entity_poly.type
_entity_poly.pdbx_seq_one_letter_code
_entity_poly.pdbx_strand_id
1 'polypeptide(L)'
;MDSIVNSLNTAYLEYVIAAVVALEAKELSGGQNTAATDATLENFKHIWELFRVACDRAKEFIESVKQRIGSECLVDEATGSTTAKPGQSVVPGLPPISAVRLEQMSKAVRWLVIELQQGSGTIVSSSLSHPSPPFDARFSEDPTQ
;
A
#
# COMPACT_ATOMS: atom_id res chain seq x y z
N MET A 1 -14.12 11.26 12.62
CA MET A 1 -15.29 10.72 11.89
C MET A 1 -16.47 11.66 12.06
N ASP A 2 -16.96 11.87 13.29
CA ASP A 2 -18.16 12.70 13.55
C ASP A 2 -18.02 14.14 13.03
N SER A 3 -16.85 14.74 13.20
CA SER A 3 -16.56 16.08 12.64
C SER A 3 -16.70 16.14 11.11
N ILE A 4 -16.30 15.08 10.38
CA ILE A 4 -16.40 15.01 8.92
C ILE A 4 -17.86 14.85 8.50
N VAL A 5 -18.59 13.95 9.17
CA VAL A 5 -20.02 13.73 8.92
C VAL A 5 -20.81 15.00 9.22
N ASN A 6 -20.53 15.67 10.33
CA ASN A 6 -21.16 16.93 10.70
C ASN A 6 -20.85 18.04 9.68
N SER A 7 -19.58 18.17 9.28
CA SER A 7 -19.17 19.15 8.26
C SER A 7 -19.87 18.92 6.92
N LEU A 8 -20.02 17.66 6.49
CA LEU A 8 -20.71 17.31 5.26
C LEU A 8 -22.21 17.63 5.35
N ASN A 9 -22.84 17.31 6.48
CA ASN A 9 -24.25 17.60 6.72
C ASN A 9 -24.53 19.10 6.74
N THR A 10 -23.72 19.88 7.46
CA THR A 10 -23.84 21.35 7.50
C THR A 10 -23.69 21.95 6.11
N ALA A 11 -22.64 21.56 5.36
CA ALA A 11 -22.41 22.09 4.02
C ALA A 11 -23.53 21.70 3.03
N TYR A 12 -24.11 20.50 3.16
CA TYR A 12 -25.27 20.08 2.38
C TYR A 12 -26.50 20.95 2.67
N LEU A 13 -26.82 21.18 3.95
CA LEU A 13 -27.97 22.00 4.34
C LEU A 13 -27.79 23.45 3.87
N GLU A 14 -26.60 24.03 4.05
CA GLU A 14 -26.30 25.38 3.57
C GLU A 14 -26.42 25.49 2.04
N TYR A 15 -25.96 24.47 1.30
CA TYR A 15 -26.10 24.42 -0.15
C TYR A 15 -27.56 24.40 -0.59
N VAL A 16 -28.41 23.58 0.05
CA VAL A 16 -29.84 23.53 -0.24
C VAL A 16 -30.52 24.87 0.08
N ILE A 17 -30.19 25.49 1.22
CA ILE A 17 -30.72 26.81 1.59
C ILE A 17 -30.31 27.86 0.55
N ALA A 18 -29.03 27.89 0.15
CA ALA A 18 -28.55 28.84 -0.85
C ALA A 18 -29.21 28.64 -2.22
N ALA A 19 -29.51 27.38 -2.60
CA ALA A 19 -30.24 27.07 -3.83
C ALA A 19 -31.66 27.64 -3.80
N VAL A 20 -32.37 27.46 -2.68
CA VAL A 20 -33.73 28.01 -2.48
C VAL A 20 -33.69 29.53 -2.58
N VAL A 21 -32.79 30.19 -1.87
CA VAL A 21 -32.66 31.65 -1.89
C VAL A 21 -32.36 32.18 -3.30
N ALA A 22 -31.49 31.52 -4.06
CA ALA A 22 -31.20 31.92 -5.44
C ALA A 22 -32.40 31.74 -6.37
N LEU A 23 -33.20 30.69 -6.18
CA LEU A 23 -34.44 30.46 -6.96
C LEU A 23 -35.53 31.47 -6.60
N GLU A 24 -35.76 31.73 -5.32
CA GLU A 24 -36.72 32.73 -4.84
C GLU A 24 -36.36 34.12 -5.34
N ALA A 25 -35.08 34.52 -5.24
CA ALA A 25 -34.63 35.81 -5.76
C ALA A 25 -34.89 35.96 -7.26
N LYS A 26 -34.66 34.88 -8.03
CA LYS A 26 -34.93 34.85 -9.47
C LYS A 26 -36.41 34.90 -9.79
N GLU A 27 -37.27 34.26 -9.01
CA GLU A 27 -38.72 34.33 -9.15
C GLU A 27 -39.25 35.74 -8.86
N LEU A 28 -38.78 36.35 -7.76
CA LEU A 28 -39.15 37.71 -7.35
C LEU A 28 -38.74 38.78 -8.38
N SER A 29 -37.65 38.57 -9.12
CA SER A 29 -37.24 39.46 -10.21
C SER A 29 -37.97 39.23 -11.53
N GLY A 30 -38.89 38.25 -11.59
CA GLY A 30 -39.52 37.83 -12.84
C GLY A 30 -38.51 37.26 -13.86
N GLY A 31 -37.41 36.68 -13.38
CA GLY A 31 -36.32 36.17 -14.21
C GLY A 31 -35.38 37.23 -14.76
N GLN A 32 -35.51 38.50 -14.35
CA GLN A 32 -34.56 39.55 -14.72
C GLN A 32 -33.25 39.43 -13.93
N ASN A 33 -32.13 39.63 -14.62
CA ASN A 33 -30.82 39.73 -13.98
C ASN A 33 -30.67 41.11 -13.34
N THR A 34 -30.85 41.15 -12.03
CA THR A 34 -30.64 42.31 -11.16
C THR A 34 -29.39 42.11 -10.30
N ALA A 35 -28.88 43.19 -9.70
CA ALA A 35 -27.76 43.10 -8.76
C ALA A 35 -28.07 42.18 -7.57
N ALA A 36 -29.33 42.13 -7.12
CA ALA A 36 -29.76 41.26 -6.03
C ALA A 36 -29.70 39.77 -6.43
N THR A 37 -30.23 39.43 -7.62
CA THR A 37 -30.15 38.05 -8.12
C THR A 37 -28.71 37.62 -8.38
N ASP A 38 -27.87 38.51 -8.89
CA ASP A 38 -26.44 38.25 -9.11
C ASP A 38 -25.71 37.96 -7.79
N ALA A 39 -25.95 38.78 -6.75
CA ALA A 39 -25.38 38.55 -5.42
C ALA A 39 -25.80 37.19 -4.83
N THR A 40 -27.08 36.81 -4.96
CA THR A 40 -27.54 35.49 -4.48
C THR A 40 -26.96 34.32 -5.28
N LEU A 41 -26.72 34.51 -6.58
CA LEU A 41 -26.11 33.51 -7.46
C LEU A 41 -24.63 33.31 -7.11
N GLU A 42 -23.88 34.39 -6.88
CA GLU A 42 -22.48 34.31 -6.46
C GLU A 42 -22.35 33.65 -5.08
N ASN A 43 -23.26 33.98 -4.15
CA ASN A 43 -23.32 33.28 -2.86
C ASN A 43 -23.60 31.79 -3.04
N PHE A 44 -24.57 31.41 -3.88
CA PHE A 44 -24.87 30.01 -4.19
C PHE A 44 -23.64 29.27 -4.76
N LYS A 45 -22.91 29.88 -5.70
CA LYS A 45 -21.67 29.30 -6.26
C LYS A 45 -20.61 29.10 -5.17
N HIS A 46 -20.46 30.07 -4.27
CA HIS A 46 -19.51 29.97 -3.16
C HIS A 46 -19.85 28.80 -2.23
N ILE A 47 -21.12 28.69 -1.82
CA ILE A 47 -21.58 27.61 -0.94
C ILE A 47 -21.48 26.24 -1.64
N TRP A 48 -21.76 26.16 -2.95
CA TRP A 48 -21.55 24.94 -3.72
C TRP A 48 -20.10 24.45 -3.67
N GLU A 49 -19.14 25.37 -3.78
CA GLU A 49 -17.72 25.01 -3.70
C GLU A 49 -17.34 24.50 -2.30
N LEU A 50 -17.86 25.11 -1.24
CA LEU A 50 -17.68 24.62 0.13
C LEU A 50 -18.25 23.21 0.31
N PHE A 51 -19.43 22.94 -0.23
CA PHE A 51 -20.03 21.61 -0.22
C PHE A 51 -19.20 20.59 -0.99
N ARG A 52 -18.67 20.98 -2.15
CA ARG A 52 -17.77 20.13 -2.96
C ARG A 52 -16.52 19.74 -2.16
N VAL A 53 -15.88 20.70 -1.50
CA VAL A 53 -14.71 20.44 -0.62
C VAL A 53 -15.07 19.51 0.53
N ALA A 54 -16.25 19.65 1.15
CA ALA A 54 -16.70 18.75 2.20
C ALA A 54 -16.90 17.30 1.67
N CYS A 55 -17.42 17.15 0.45
CA CYS A 55 -17.56 15.85 -0.21
C CYS A 55 -16.20 15.21 -0.51
N ASP A 56 -15.23 15.98 -1.00
CA ASP A 56 -13.87 15.50 -1.26
C ASP A 56 -13.22 14.97 0.02
N ARG A 57 -13.33 15.72 1.13
CA ARG A 57 -12.82 15.28 2.45
C ARG A 57 -13.50 14.02 2.96
N ALA A 58 -14.82 13.90 2.77
CA ALA A 58 -15.56 12.70 3.16
C ALA A 58 -15.10 11.47 2.34
N LYS A 59 -14.85 11.65 1.04
CA LYS A 59 -14.31 10.60 0.17
C LYS A 59 -12.91 10.17 0.59
N GLU A 60 -12.00 11.12 0.85
CA GLU A 60 -10.66 10.82 1.36
C GLU A 60 -10.69 10.02 2.66
N PHE A 61 -11.60 10.37 3.57
CA PHE A 61 -11.79 9.62 4.80
C PHE A 61 -12.25 8.18 4.56
N ILE A 62 -13.21 7.96 3.67
CA ILE A 62 -13.69 6.61 3.31
C ILE A 62 -12.54 5.79 2.70
N GLU A 63 -11.76 6.38 1.79
CA GLU A 63 -10.61 5.72 1.19
C GLU A 63 -9.52 5.38 2.22
N SER A 64 -9.26 6.28 3.17
CA SER A 64 -8.35 6.02 4.29
C SER A 64 -8.83 4.87 5.18
N VAL A 65 -10.13 4.84 5.51
CA VAL A 65 -10.72 3.73 6.29
C VAL A 65 -10.61 2.41 5.51
N LYS A 66 -10.88 2.41 4.20
CA LYS A 66 -10.71 1.24 3.34
C LYS A 66 -9.27 0.74 3.31
N GLN A 67 -8.30 1.65 3.21
CA GLN A 67 -6.87 1.29 3.24
C GLN A 67 -6.48 0.66 4.57
N ARG A 68 -6.95 1.22 5.69
CA ARG A 68 -6.70 0.69 7.03
C ARG A 68 -7.24 -0.75 7.15
N ILE A 69 -8.49 -0.96 6.74
CA ILE A 69 -9.14 -2.29 6.72
C ILE A 69 -8.41 -3.28 5.80
N GLY A 70 -7.94 -2.83 4.64
CA GLY A 70 -7.15 -3.68 3.74
C GLY A 70 -5.77 -4.04 4.30
N SER A 71 -5.13 -3.11 5.03
CA SER A 71 -3.79 -3.30 5.59
C SER A 71 -3.76 -4.18 6.85
N GLU A 72 -4.78 -4.10 7.70
CA GLU A 72 -4.92 -4.97 8.88
C GLU A 72 -5.23 -6.44 8.52
N CYS A 73 -5.62 -6.72 7.27
CA CYS A 73 -5.81 -8.08 6.74
C CYS A 73 -4.51 -8.73 6.21
N LEU A 74 -3.44 -7.96 5.96
CA LEU A 74 -2.21 -8.46 5.30
C LEU A 74 -1.06 -8.79 6.28
N VAL A 75 -1.28 -8.63 7.60
CA VAL A 75 -0.23 -8.84 8.61
C VAL A 75 -0.31 -10.22 9.30
N ASP A 76 -1.40 -10.97 9.17
CA ASP A 76 -1.60 -12.20 9.98
C ASP A 76 -1.08 -13.51 9.35
N GLU A 77 -0.43 -13.47 8.17
CA GLU A 77 0.06 -14.70 7.50
C GLU A 77 1.59 -14.86 7.48
N ALA A 78 2.35 -13.91 8.03
CA ALA A 78 3.82 -14.00 8.08
C ALA A 78 4.44 -13.84 9.48
N THR A 79 3.66 -13.59 10.52
CA THR A 79 4.16 -13.58 11.90
C THR A 79 3.31 -14.52 12.73
N GLY A 80 3.74 -15.77 12.82
CA GLY A 80 3.09 -16.77 13.66
C GLY A 80 2.80 -16.21 15.05
N SER A 81 1.52 -16.15 15.40
CA SER A 81 1.05 -15.98 16.77
C SER A 81 1.64 -17.10 17.61
N THR A 82 2.72 -16.82 18.34
CA THR A 82 3.14 -17.63 19.48
C THR A 82 2.16 -17.38 20.61
N THR A 83 0.94 -17.94 20.47
CA THR A 83 0.12 -18.25 21.62
C THR A 83 0.90 -19.27 22.45
N ALA A 84 1.61 -18.76 23.46
CA ALA A 84 2.31 -19.56 24.45
C ALA A 84 1.28 -20.41 25.22
N LYS A 85 1.13 -21.68 24.81
CA LYS A 85 0.55 -22.73 25.64
C LYS A 85 1.68 -23.42 26.40
N PRO A 86 1.68 -23.45 27.75
CA PRO A 86 2.73 -24.14 28.48
C PRO A 86 2.54 -25.65 28.28
N GLY A 87 3.50 -26.27 27.60
CA GLY A 87 3.65 -27.73 27.54
C GLY A 87 2.93 -28.40 26.38
N GLN A 88 3.59 -28.52 25.23
CA GLN A 88 3.50 -29.74 24.42
C GLN A 88 4.64 -29.80 23.38
N SER A 89 5.45 -30.86 23.52
CA SER A 89 6.21 -31.59 22.49
C SER A 89 6.90 -30.84 21.36
N VAL A 90 8.24 -30.92 21.39
CA VAL A 90 9.16 -30.74 20.27
C VAL A 90 8.68 -31.55 19.06
N VAL A 91 8.25 -30.86 18.01
CA VAL A 91 8.25 -31.34 16.63
C VAL A 91 9.44 -30.66 15.95
N PRO A 92 10.28 -31.34 15.14
CA PRO A 92 11.45 -30.72 14.53
C PRO A 92 11.00 -29.58 13.62
N GLY A 93 11.23 -28.36 14.09
CA GLY A 93 10.85 -27.15 13.38
C GLY A 93 11.55 -27.07 12.04
N LEU A 94 10.77 -26.89 10.98
CA LEU A 94 11.33 -26.30 9.78
C LEU A 94 11.88 -24.92 10.18
N PRO A 95 13.18 -24.66 9.99
CA PRO A 95 13.77 -23.41 10.41
C PRO A 95 13.07 -22.25 9.68
N PRO A 96 12.84 -21.11 10.35
CA PRO A 96 12.24 -19.95 9.71
C PRO A 96 13.03 -19.61 8.45
N ILE A 97 12.35 -19.51 7.31
CA ILE A 97 12.95 -19.10 6.04
C ILE A 97 13.53 -17.70 6.25
N SER A 98 14.84 -17.65 6.50
CA SER A 98 15.51 -16.38 6.67
C SER A 98 15.53 -15.69 5.31
N ALA A 99 15.17 -14.41 5.29
CA ALA A 99 15.23 -13.58 4.09
C ALA A 99 16.60 -13.69 3.39
N VAL A 100 17.66 -13.91 4.18
CA VAL A 100 19.02 -14.20 3.73
C VAL A 100 19.11 -15.47 2.89
N ARG A 101 18.46 -16.58 3.29
CA ARG A 101 18.46 -17.82 2.52
C ARG A 101 17.69 -17.67 1.22
N LEU A 102 16.57 -16.95 1.23
CA LEU A 102 15.82 -16.65 0.00
C LEU A 102 16.62 -15.75 -0.95
N GLU A 103 17.33 -14.75 -0.41
CA GLU A 103 18.20 -13.88 -1.22
C GLU A 103 19.36 -14.66 -1.84
N GLN A 104 20.05 -15.51 -1.05
CA GLN A 104 21.13 -16.38 -1.54
C GLN A 104 20.63 -17.33 -2.63
N MET A 105 19.45 -17.94 -2.44
CA MET A 105 18.84 -18.79 -3.47
C MET A 105 18.52 -17.98 -4.73
N SER A 106 17.99 -16.76 -4.62
CA SER A 106 17.73 -15.90 -5.79
C SER A 106 19.01 -15.52 -6.55
N LYS A 107 20.14 -15.35 -5.84
CA LYS A 107 21.44 -15.07 -6.44
C LYS A 107 21.97 -16.31 -7.16
N ALA A 108 21.88 -17.48 -6.53
CA ALA A 108 22.29 -18.74 -7.13
C ALA A 108 21.47 -19.08 -8.39
N VAL A 109 20.14 -18.86 -8.34
CA VAL A 109 19.26 -19.07 -9.49
C VAL A 109 19.59 -18.10 -10.63
N ARG A 110 19.84 -16.82 -10.33
CA ARG A 110 20.27 -15.84 -11.34
C ARG A 110 21.59 -16.25 -12.01
N TRP A 111 22.56 -16.76 -11.25
CA TRP A 111 23.81 -17.29 -11.81
C TRP A 111 23.57 -18.49 -12.73
N LEU A 112 22.74 -19.44 -12.32
CA LEU A 112 22.41 -20.62 -13.12
C LEU A 112 21.71 -20.24 -14.44
N VAL A 113 20.81 -19.26 -14.43
CA VAL A 113 20.16 -18.76 -15.64
C VAL A 113 21.18 -18.16 -16.62
N ILE A 114 22.17 -17.42 -16.11
CA ILE A 114 23.26 -16.88 -16.93
C ILE A 114 24.10 -18.01 -17.53
N GLU A 115 24.42 -19.04 -16.75
CA GLU A 115 25.21 -20.19 -17.21
C GLU A 115 24.47 -21.00 -18.28
N LEU A 116 23.16 -21.19 -18.13
CA LEU A 116 22.32 -21.84 -19.14
C LEU A 116 22.16 -20.99 -20.41
N GLN A 117 22.11 -19.66 -20.28
CA GLN A 117 22.10 -18.74 -21.43
C GLN A 117 23.44 -18.73 -22.18
N GLN A 118 24.56 -18.86 -21.45
CA GLN A 118 25.91 -18.96 -22.04
C GLN A 118 26.19 -20.36 -22.61
N GLY A 119 25.53 -21.40 -22.10
CA GLY A 119 25.64 -22.79 -22.58
C GLY A 119 24.85 -23.08 -23.86
N SER A 120 23.94 -22.20 -24.27
CA SER A 120 23.17 -22.35 -25.51
C SER A 120 23.86 -21.65 -26.68
N GLY A 121 25.10 -22.03 -26.99
CA GLY A 121 25.83 -21.51 -28.14
C GLY A 121 27.28 -21.99 -28.25
N THR A 122 27.48 -23.10 -28.96
CA THR A 122 28.71 -23.46 -29.69
C THR A 122 29.88 -24.06 -28.88
N ILE A 123 30.26 -25.28 -29.26
CA ILE A 123 31.52 -25.94 -28.92
C ILE A 123 32.70 -25.12 -29.48
N VAL A 124 33.59 -24.61 -28.62
CA VAL A 124 35.02 -24.42 -28.94
C VAL A 124 35.85 -24.60 -27.67
N SER A 125 36.78 -25.54 -27.74
CA SER A 125 37.87 -25.79 -26.81
C SER A 125 38.66 -24.51 -26.50
N SER A 126 38.93 -24.25 -25.22
CA SER A 126 40.16 -23.57 -24.81
C SER A 126 40.44 -23.85 -23.33
N SER A 127 41.56 -24.53 -23.11
CA SER A 127 42.31 -24.62 -21.86
C SER A 127 42.32 -23.30 -21.09
N LEU A 128 42.09 -23.31 -19.77
CA LEU A 128 42.74 -22.42 -18.79
C LEU A 128 42.33 -22.78 -17.34
N SER A 129 43.26 -23.49 -16.67
CA SER A 129 43.74 -23.29 -15.29
C SER A 129 42.73 -22.99 -14.17
N HIS A 130 42.50 -24.00 -13.32
CA HIS A 130 42.01 -23.83 -11.95
C HIS A 130 42.98 -23.00 -11.10
N PRO A 131 42.57 -21.91 -10.45
CA PRO A 131 43.30 -21.39 -9.30
C PRO A 131 42.75 -22.08 -8.04
N SER A 132 43.46 -23.08 -7.55
CA SER A 132 43.26 -23.62 -6.20
C SER A 132 43.59 -22.54 -5.16
N PRO A 133 42.78 -22.31 -4.12
CA PRO A 133 43.21 -21.51 -2.98
C PRO A 133 44.21 -22.31 -2.11
N PRO A 134 45.22 -21.64 -1.52
CA PRO A 134 46.29 -22.27 -0.75
C PRO A 134 45.85 -22.57 0.69
N PHE A 135 46.38 -23.68 1.22
CA PHE A 135 46.54 -24.07 2.63
C PHE A 135 45.99 -23.13 3.71
N ASP A 136 45.11 -23.65 4.57
CA ASP A 136 45.42 -23.65 6.00
C ASP A 136 45.03 -25.01 6.61
N ALA A 137 46.06 -25.82 6.83
CA ALA A 137 45.98 -27.03 7.62
C ALA A 137 46.21 -26.62 9.07
N ARG A 138 45.18 -26.74 9.91
CA ARG A 138 45.32 -27.28 11.27
C ARG A 138 43.96 -27.51 11.92
N PHE A 139 43.85 -28.69 12.55
CA PHE A 139 42.73 -29.28 13.28
C PHE A 139 41.69 -30.05 12.45
N SER A 140 42.07 -31.28 12.08
CA SER A 140 41.12 -32.41 12.08
C SER A 140 41.60 -33.43 13.11
N GLU A 141 40.74 -33.67 14.08
CA GLU A 141 40.80 -34.70 15.11
C GLU A 141 40.80 -36.13 14.52
N ASP A 142 41.42 -37.02 15.31
CA ASP A 142 41.38 -38.49 15.42
C ASP A 142 40.51 -39.33 14.45
N PRO A 143 41.00 -40.51 14.02
CA PRO A 143 40.27 -41.73 14.38
C PRO A 143 41.14 -42.96 14.70
N THR A 144 40.83 -43.58 15.85
CA THR A 144 40.67 -45.03 16.08
C THR A 144 41.17 -46.01 15.00
N GLN A 145 42.24 -46.75 15.31
CA GLN A 145 42.29 -48.23 15.35
C GLN A 145 43.56 -48.71 16.06
#